data_AF-A0A927T529-F1
#
_entry.id   AF-A0A927T529-F1
#
_cell.length_a   1.000
_cell.length_b   1.000
_cell.length_c   1.000
_cell.angle_alpha   90.00
_cell.angle_beta   90.00
_cell.angle_gamma   90.00
#
_symmetry.space_group_name_H-M   'P 1'
#
loop_
_entity.id
_entity.type
_entity.pdbx_description
1 polymer ?
#
loop_
_entity_poly.entity_id
_entity_poly.type
_entity_poly.pdbx_seq_one_letter_code
_entity_poly.pdbx_strand_id
1 'polypeptide(L)'
;MSFYQVDSRQLRTKKDELLSLVQRFRQEKENLCAKESALKAMWEGEANEKFHSEFMRSSGQMDSFADTIIRYLNAIETIAQRYDQAEEKNIGRVM
;
A
#
# COMPACT_ATOMS: atom_id res chain seq x y z
N MET A 1 -4.77 -11.76 28.64
CA MET A 1 -5.21 -10.47 28.06
C MET A 1 -4.07 -9.53 27.61
N SER A 2 -2.83 -9.61 28.12
CA SER A 2 -1.79 -8.62 27.77
C SER A 2 -0.96 -8.92 26.51
N PHE A 3 -0.89 -10.17 26.03
CA PHE A 3 -0.04 -10.53 24.88
C PHE A 3 -0.65 -10.09 23.54
N TYR A 4 -1.91 -10.46 23.28
CA TYR A 4 -2.60 -10.14 22.02
C TYR A 4 -2.95 -8.65 21.86
N GLN A 5 -3.23 -7.92 22.95
CA GLN A 5 -3.41 -6.46 22.90
C GLN A 5 -2.13 -5.70 22.52
N VAL A 6 -0.96 -6.24 22.86
CA VAL A 6 0.33 -5.64 22.47
C VAL A 6 0.62 -5.96 21.00
N ASP A 7 0.31 -7.16 20.55
CA ASP A 7 0.45 -7.58 19.15
C ASP A 7 -0.44 -6.76 18.19
N SER A 8 -1.72 -6.57 18.55
CA SER A 8 -2.66 -5.78 17.73
C SER A 8 -2.30 -4.30 17.66
N ARG A 9 -1.78 -3.70 18.74
CA ARG A 9 -1.27 -2.31 18.71
C ARG A 9 -0.03 -2.18 17.83
N GLN A 10 0.94 -3.08 17.96
CA GLN A 10 2.15 -3.07 17.13
C GLN A 10 1.81 -3.29 15.64
N LEU A 11 0.87 -4.18 15.35
CA LEU A 11 0.37 -4.42 14.00
C LEU A 11 -0.26 -3.15 13.41
N ARG A 12 -1.09 -2.45 14.19
CA ARG A 12 -1.74 -1.21 13.76
C ARG A 12 -0.73 -0.09 13.51
N THR A 13 0.26 0.07 14.39
CA THR A 13 1.36 1.02 14.19
C THR A 13 2.15 0.73 12.91
N LYS A 14 2.51 -0.54 12.66
CA LYS A 14 3.21 -0.94 11.41
C LYS A 14 2.35 -0.72 10.17
N LYS A 15 1.04 -0.95 10.28
CA LYS A 15 0.08 -0.65 9.20
C LYS A 15 0.07 0.84 8.88
N ASP A 16 -0.01 1.70 9.89
CA ASP A 16 -0.04 3.15 9.69
C ASP A 16 1.27 3.67 9.07
N GLU A 17 2.41 3.11 9.50
CA GLU A 17 3.72 3.40 8.91
C GLU A 17 3.78 2.98 7.43
N LEU A 18 3.34 1.75 7.12
CA LEU A 18 3.30 1.25 5.74
C LEU A 18 2.33 2.05 4.87
N LEU A 19 1.18 2.47 5.40
CA LEU A 19 0.25 3.34 4.68
C LEU A 19 0.88 4.70 4.38
N SER A 20 1.62 5.29 5.33
CA SER A 20 2.36 6.52 5.10
C SER A 20 3.42 6.36 4.01
N LEU A 21 4.16 5.24 4.01
CA LEU A 21 5.14 4.94 2.97
C LEU A 21 4.48 4.76 1.59
N VAL A 22 3.33 4.07 1.51
CA VAL A 22 2.58 3.92 0.26
C VAL A 22 2.07 5.26 -0.26
N GLN A 23 1.61 6.16 0.62
CA GLN A 23 1.21 7.51 0.24
C GLN A 23 2.39 8.31 -0.32
N ARG A 24 3.55 8.28 0.36
CA ARG A 24 4.78 8.92 -0.15
C ARG A 24 5.21 8.35 -1.49
N PHE A 25 5.11 7.03 -1.67
CA PHE A 25 5.43 6.36 -2.92
C PHE A 25 4.54 6.85 -4.07
N ARG A 26 3.22 7.00 -3.83
CA ARG A 26 2.30 7.57 -4.83
C ARG A 26 2.64 9.03 -5.17
N GLN A 27 2.98 9.83 -4.17
CA GLN A 27 3.37 11.22 -4.38
C GLN A 27 4.66 11.33 -5.22
N GLU A 28 5.67 10.51 -4.93
CA GLU A 28 6.89 10.46 -5.75
C GLU A 28 6.60 9.96 -7.18
N LYS A 29 5.65 9.04 -7.34
CA LYS A 29 5.17 8.62 -8.68
C LYS A 29 4.57 9.80 -9.45
N GLU A 30 3.72 10.60 -8.81
CA GLU A 30 3.15 11.81 -9.42
C GLU A 30 4.22 12.82 -9.80
N ASN A 31 5.23 13.03 -8.94
CA ASN A 31 6.39 13.86 -9.25
C ASN A 31 7.16 13.34 -10.48
N LEU A 32 7.33 12.02 -10.59
CA LEU A 32 7.95 11.37 -11.76
C LEU A 32 7.10 11.59 -13.03
N CYS A 33 5.77 11.46 -12.96
CA CYS A 33 4.87 11.75 -14.07
C CYS A 33 4.98 13.21 -14.53
N ALA A 34 5.06 14.16 -13.59
CA ALA A 34 5.23 15.57 -13.93
C ALA A 34 6.57 15.84 -14.63
N LYS A 35 7.66 15.22 -14.17
CA LYS A 35 8.98 15.29 -14.82
C LYS A 35 8.97 14.65 -16.19
N GLU A 36 8.30 13.51 -16.36
CA GLU A 36 8.13 12.85 -17.65
C GLU A 36 7.39 13.77 -18.63
N SER A 37 6.28 14.38 -18.20
CA SER A 37 5.51 15.30 -19.04
C SER A 37 6.32 16.53 -19.47
N ALA A 38 7.13 17.09 -18.57
CA ALA A 38 8.03 18.18 -18.89
C ALA A 38 9.14 17.76 -19.88
N LEU A 39 9.72 16.57 -19.70
CA LEU A 39 10.72 16.02 -20.61
C LEU A 39 10.12 15.71 -21.99
N LYS A 40 8.89 15.20 -22.00
CA LYS A 40 8.14 14.88 -23.22
C LYS A 40 7.90 16.10 -24.09
N ALA A 41 7.61 17.25 -23.46
CA ALA A 41 7.41 18.52 -24.16
C ALA A 41 8.68 19.05 -24.84
N MET A 42 9.87 18.55 -24.47
CA MET A 42 11.15 18.99 -25.02
C MET A 42 11.62 18.19 -26.24
N TRP A 43 11.00 17.04 -26.54
CA TRP A 43 11.50 16.14 -27.59
C TRP A 43 10.36 15.48 -28.37
N GLU A 44 10.00 15.96 -29.56
CA GLU A 44 9.00 15.28 -30.40
C GLU A 44 9.61 14.11 -31.20
N GLY A 45 8.87 13.00 -31.34
CA GLY A 45 9.23 11.87 -32.22
C GLY A 45 8.91 10.47 -31.67
N GLU A 46 9.19 9.44 -32.46
CA GLU A 46 8.89 8.03 -32.13
C GLU A 46 9.59 7.54 -30.85
N ALA A 47 10.80 8.06 -30.57
CA ALA A 47 11.54 7.75 -29.35
C ALA A 47 10.82 8.25 -28.08
N ASN A 48 10.17 9.41 -28.18
CA ASN A 48 9.38 9.97 -27.09
C ASN A 48 8.13 9.13 -26.82
N GLU A 49 7.38 8.75 -27.86
CA GLU A 49 6.19 7.91 -27.71
C GLU A 49 6.52 6.54 -27.09
N LYS A 50 7.63 5.92 -27.51
CA LYS A 50 8.15 4.69 -26.90
C LYS A 50 8.50 4.87 -25.44
N PHE A 51 9.21 5.95 -25.09
CA PHE A 51 9.53 6.23 -23.68
C PHE A 51 8.27 6.46 -22.85
N HIS A 52 7.34 7.28 -23.34
CA HIS A 52 6.08 7.58 -22.67
C HIS A 52 5.24 6.32 -22.43
N SER A 53 5.11 5.46 -23.44
CA SER A 53 4.35 4.20 -23.30
C SER A 53 4.96 3.26 -22.26
N GLU A 54 6.29 3.07 -22.28
CA GLU A 54 7.00 2.27 -21.28
C GLU A 54 6.90 2.88 -19.88
N PHE A 55 6.99 4.20 -19.77
CA PHE A 55 6.82 4.92 -18.52
C PHE A 55 5.41 4.75 -17.94
N MET A 56 4.37 4.89 -18.78
CA MET A 56 2.98 4.68 -18.36
C MET A 56 2.71 3.23 -17.95
N ARG A 57 3.33 2.26 -18.63
CA ARG A 57 3.28 0.84 -18.22
C ARG A 57 3.90 0.65 -16.84
N SER A 58 5.08 1.22 -16.60
CA SER A 58 5.77 1.18 -15.31
C SER A 58 4.95 1.86 -14.21
N SER A 59 4.36 3.02 -14.51
CA SER A 59 3.46 3.76 -13.60
C SER A 59 2.24 2.92 -13.18
N GLY A 60 1.63 2.20 -14.12
CA GLY A 60 0.53 1.27 -13.81
C GLY A 60 0.95 0.07 -12.94
N GLN A 61 2.17 -0.42 -13.12
CA GLN A 61 2.74 -1.46 -12.25
C GLN A 61 3.00 -0.93 -10.84
N MET A 62 3.49 0.31 -10.71
CA MET A 62 3.68 0.98 -9.42
C MET A 62 2.34 1.15 -8.67
N ASP A 63 1.27 1.52 -9.36
CA ASP A 63 -0.07 1.59 -8.75
C ASP A 63 -0.55 0.22 -8.28
N SER A 64 -0.38 -0.80 -9.12
CA SER A 64 -0.76 -2.19 -8.78
C SER A 64 0.02 -2.71 -7.57
N PHE A 65 1.29 -2.34 -7.44
CA PHE A 65 2.12 -2.68 -6.30
C PHE A 65 1.62 -2.01 -5.02
N ALA A 66 1.36 -0.70 -5.07
CA ALA A 66 0.79 0.04 -3.95
C ALA A 66 -0.56 -0.54 -3.49
N ASP A 67 -1.45 -0.87 -4.43
CA ASP A 67 -2.73 -1.51 -4.14
C ASP A 67 -2.57 -2.89 -3.51
N THR A 68 -1.59 -3.67 -3.97
CA THR A 68 -1.30 -5.00 -3.42
C THR A 68 -0.84 -4.93 -1.97
N ILE A 69 0.01 -3.94 -1.62
CA ILE A 69 0.42 -3.69 -0.24
C ILE A 69 -0.79 -3.37 0.63
N ILE A 70 -1.68 -2.47 0.18
CA ILE A 70 -2.89 -2.10 0.93
C ILE A 70 -3.79 -3.32 1.15
N ARG A 71 -3.99 -4.15 0.12
CA ARG A 71 -4.77 -5.40 0.23
C ARG A 71 -4.16 -6.37 1.24
N TYR A 72 -2.84 -6.54 1.22
CA TYR A 72 -2.12 -7.38 2.18
C TYR A 72 -2.30 -6.90 3.62
N LEU A 73 -2.18 -5.59 3.85
CA LEU A 73 -2.39 -4.99 5.18
C LEU A 73 -3.81 -5.21 5.69
N ASN A 74 -4.82 -5.01 4.83
CA ASN A 74 -6.22 -5.25 5.19
C ASN A 74 -6.51 -6.72 5.49
N ALA A 75 -5.87 -7.65 4.77
CA ALA A 75 -6.02 -9.08 5.02
C ALA A 75 -5.47 -9.47 6.41
N ILE A 76 -4.29 -8.97 6.78
CA ILE A 76 -3.71 -9.23 8.11
C ILE A 76 -4.59 -8.65 9.21
N GLU A 77 -5.10 -7.43 9.05
CA GLU A 77 -5.99 -6.82 10.03
C GLU A 77 -7.30 -7.62 10.20
N THR A 78 -7.87 -8.09 9.09
CA THR A 78 -9.08 -8.95 9.12
C THR A 78 -8.81 -10.25 9.88
N ILE A 79 -7.63 -10.85 9.67
CA ILE A 79 -7.23 -12.07 10.38
C ILE A 79 -7.06 -11.78 11.88
N ALA A 80 -6.37 -10.72 12.25
CA ALA A 80 -6.17 -10.32 13.65
C ALA A 80 -7.51 -10.09 14.37
N GLN A 81 -8.44 -9.35 13.75
CA GLN A 81 -9.77 -9.11 14.31
C GLN A 81 -10.58 -10.39 14.51
N ARG A 82 -10.47 -11.37 13.58
CA ARG A 82 -11.15 -12.66 13.72
C ARG A 82 -10.62 -13.48 14.90
N TYR A 83 -9.31 -13.43 15.14
CA TYR A 83 -8.71 -14.08 16.31
C TYR A 83 -9.17 -13.42 17.61
N ASP A 84 -9.18 -12.09 17.68
CA ASP A 84 -9.69 -11.35 18.86
C ASP A 84 -11.15 -11.71 19.18
N GLN A 85 -12.03 -11.76 18.16
CA GLN A 85 -13.43 -12.14 18.31
C GLN A 85 -13.61 -13.60 18.77
N ALA A 86 -12.78 -14.50 18.26
CA ALA A 86 -12.83 -15.91 18.65
C ALA A 86 -12.42 -16.10 20.12
N GLU A 87 -11.42 -15.35 20.59
CA GLU A 87 -11.00 -15.37 22.00
C GLU A 87 -12.08 -14.78 22.92
N GLU A 88 -12.67 -13.64 22.60
CA GLU A 88 -13.77 -13.06 23.39
C GLU A 88 -14.94 -14.04 23.53
N LYS A 89 -15.31 -14.70 22.43
CA LYS A 89 -16.39 -15.68 22.41
C LYS A 89 -16.06 -16.95 23.21
N ASN A 90 -14.79 -17.30 23.33
CA ASN A 90 -14.33 -18.45 24.10
C ASN A 90 -14.22 -18.12 25.60
N ILE A 91 -13.71 -16.93 25.96
CA ILE A 91 -13.65 -16.46 27.35
C ILE A 91 -15.07 -16.28 27.91
N GLY A 92 -16.00 -15.73 27.13
CA GLY A 92 -17.41 -15.59 27.51
C GLY A 92 -18.20 -16.91 27.58
N ARG A 93 -17.62 -18.04 27.14
CA ARG A 93 -18.22 -19.37 27.23
C ARG A 93 -17.68 -20.20 28.41
N VAL A 94 -16.55 -19.80 28.98
CA VAL A 94 -15.83 -20.53 30.05
C VAL A 94 -15.98 -19.83 31.42
N MET A 95 -16.61 -18.66 31.49
CA MET A 95 -17.18 -18.08 32.73
C MET A 95 -18.69 -18.35 32.81
#